data_AF-A0AAW5EVB2-F1
#
_entry.id   AF-A0AAW5EVB2-F1
#
_cell.length_a   1.000
_cell.length_b   1.000
_cell.length_c   1.000
_cell.angle_alpha   90.00
_cell.angle_beta   90.00
_cell.angle_gamma   90.00
#
_symmetry.space_group_name_H-M   'P 1'
#
loop_
_entity.id
_entity.type
_entity.pdbx_description
1 polymer ?
#
loop_
_entity_poly.entity_id
_entity_poly.type
_entity_poly.pdbx_seq_one_letter_code
_entity_poly.pdbx_strand_id
1 'polypeptide(L)' 'MKIIIDTDPGQDDALTILLALASPEIDLLGITTVAGNVPLTRTTENALKTLDLAGRPDIPVHAGADRPLL' A
#
# COMPACT_ATOMS: atom_id res chain seq x y z
N MET A 1 -17.51 -0.46 -1.91
CA MET A 1 -16.87 -1.78 -2.11
C MET A 1 -15.70 -1.90 -1.16
N LYS A 2 -15.64 -2.94 -0.35
CA LYS A 2 -14.55 -3.15 0.63
C LYS A 2 -13.38 -3.86 -0.04
N ILE A 3 -12.17 -3.32 0.12
CA ILE A 3 -10.96 -3.91 -0.47
C ILE A 3 -9.77 -3.88 0.50
N ILE A 4 -8.81 -4.77 0.24
CA ILE A 4 -7.43 -4.70 0.72
C ILE A 4 -6.55 -4.55 -0.51
N ILE A 5 -5.54 -3.68 -0.46
CA ILE A 5 -4.54 -3.56 -1.52
C ILE A 5 -3.29 -4.32 -1.08
N ASP A 6 -2.89 -5.31 -1.86
CA ASP A 6 -1.59 -6.00 -1.74
C ASP A 6 -0.66 -5.48 -2.85
N THR A 7 0.49 -4.92 -2.48
CA THR A 7 1.32 -4.12 -3.41
C THR A 7 2.79 -4.04 -2.95
N ASP A 8 3.70 -3.69 -3.85
CA ASP A 8 5.12 -3.41 -3.59
C ASP A 8 5.49 -1.96 -3.96
N PRO A 9 5.01 -0.93 -3.22
CA PRO A 9 4.75 0.37 -3.81
C PRO A 9 5.91 1.05 -4.56
N GLY A 10 5.72 1.12 -5.88
CA GLY A 10 6.36 2.06 -6.81
C GLY A 10 5.53 3.33 -7.04
N GLN A 11 5.80 4.03 -8.15
CA GLN A 11 5.10 5.28 -8.47
C GLN A 11 3.64 5.05 -8.88
N ASP A 12 3.39 3.97 -9.63
CA ASP A 12 2.09 3.52 -10.12
C ASP A 12 1.21 2.95 -8.99
N ASP A 13 1.79 2.22 -8.04
CA ASP A 13 1.09 1.78 -6.84
C ASP A 13 0.68 2.95 -5.95
N ALA A 14 1.57 3.95 -5.77
CA ALA A 14 1.25 5.14 -5.01
C ALA A 14 0.05 5.87 -5.62
N LEU A 15 0.00 6.01 -6.95
CA LEU A 15 -1.16 6.54 -7.65
C LEU A 15 -2.42 5.70 -7.41
N THR A 16 -2.30 4.37 -7.44
CA THR A 16 -3.42 3.45 -7.18
C THR A 16 -3.99 3.62 -5.77
N ILE A 17 -3.12 3.73 -4.76
CA ILE A 17 -3.52 4.00 -3.38
C ILE A 17 -4.27 5.33 -3.30
N LEU A 18 -3.72 6.40 -3.90
CA LEU A 18 -4.36 7.72 -3.90
C LEU A 18 -5.72 7.71 -4.61
N LEU A 19 -5.86 7.00 -5.74
CA LEU A 19 -7.13 6.85 -6.45
C LEU A 19 -8.16 6.06 -5.62
N ALA A 20 -7.71 5.01 -4.92
CA ALA A 20 -8.57 4.25 -4.01
C ALA A 20 -9.09 5.13 -2.87
N LEU A 21 -8.24 5.97 -2.28
CA LEU A 21 -8.62 6.91 -1.21
C LEU A 21 -9.55 8.02 -1.69
N ALA A 22 -9.41 8.47 -2.93
CA ALA A 22 -10.25 9.52 -3.51
C ALA A 22 -11.63 9.03 -3.97
N SER A 23 -11.81 7.71 -4.15
CA SER A 23 -13.06 7.15 -4.64
C SER A 23 -14.08 6.96 -3.52
N PRO A 24 -15.29 7.56 -3.62
CA PRO A 24 -16.36 7.35 -2.65
C PRO A 24 -16.94 5.93 -2.71
N GLU A 25 -16.65 5.18 -3.79
CA GLU A 25 -17.13 3.82 -3.99
C GLU A 25 -16.22 2.79 -3.30
N ILE A 26 -15.05 3.19 -2.79
CA ILE A 26 -14.05 2.30 -2.22
C ILE A 26 -13.96 2.52 -0.71
N ASP A 27 -14.01 1.42 0.04
CA ASP A 27 -13.73 1.35 1.47
C ASP A 27 -12.44 0.54 1.65
N LEU A 28 -11.32 1.26 1.73
CA LEU A 28 -9.98 0.66 1.86
C LEU A 28 -9.74 0.24 3.32
N LEU A 29 -9.75 -1.08 3.55
CA LEU A 29 -9.63 -1.65 4.89
C LEU A 29 -8.18 -1.67 5.41
N GLY A 30 -7.21 -1.66 4.51
CA GLY A 30 -5.80 -1.78 4.83
C GLY A 30 -4.93 -2.06 3.59
N ILE A 31 -3.63 -1.96 3.79
CA ILE A 31 -2.61 -2.27 2.78
C ILE A 31 -1.71 -3.37 3.30
N THR A 32 -1.48 -4.40 2.49
CA THR A 32 -0.39 -5.36 2.70
C THR A 32 0.73 -5.05 1.72
N THR A 33 1.98 -5.18 2.17
CA THR A 33 3.14 -4.92 1.33
C THR A 33 3.97 -6.17 1.12
N VAL A 34 4.52 -6.33 -0.08
CA VAL A 34 5.41 -7.44 -0.43
C VAL A 34 6.73 -6.89 -1.00
N ALA A 35 7.81 -7.67 -0.94
CA ALA A 35 9.02 -7.35 -1.69
C ALA A 35 8.82 -7.59 -3.19
N GLY A 36 9.29 -6.66 -4.01
CA GLY A 36 9.24 -6.75 -5.46
C GLY A 36 10.22 -5.77 -6.08
N ASN A 37 9.74 -4.60 -6.51
CA ASN A 37 10.55 -3.53 -7.12
C ASN A 37 11.71 -3.06 -6.22
N VAL A 38 11.49 -3.02 -4.91
CA VAL A 38 12.47 -2.66 -3.89
C VAL A 38 12.35 -3.61 -2.69
N PRO A 39 13.34 -3.67 -1.77
CA PRO A 39 13.23 -4.49 -0.57
C PRO A 39 11.98 -4.17 0.26
N LEU A 40 11.43 -5.16 0.96
CA LEU A 40 10.19 -5.04 1.75
C LEU A 40 10.17 -3.83 2.69
N THR A 41 11.32 -3.50 3.29
CA THR A 41 11.44 -2.33 4.18
C THR A 41 11.10 -1.03 3.45
N ARG A 42 11.53 -0.89 2.19
CA ARG A 42 11.23 0.28 1.36
C ARG A 42 9.81 0.25 0.80
N THR A 43 9.28 -0.90 0.42
CA THR A 43 7.88 -0.99 -0.05
C THR A 43 6.91 -0.62 1.08
N THR A 44 7.16 -1.13 2.29
CA THR A 44 6.41 -0.77 3.50
C THR A 44 6.51 0.73 3.81
N GLU A 45 7.72 1.28 3.77
CA GLU A 45 7.95 2.72 4.00
C GLU A 45 7.24 3.59 2.95
N ASN A 46 7.24 3.18 1.68
CA ASN A 46 6.56 3.90 0.59
C ASN A 46 5.03 3.87 0.78
N ALA A 47 4.45 2.75 1.21
CA ALA A 47 3.03 2.67 1.55
C ALA A 47 2.67 3.66 2.67
N LEU A 48 3.44 3.65 3.76
CA LEU A 48 3.25 4.53 4.91
C LEU A 48 3.37 6.01 4.51
N LYS A 49 4.41 6.38 3.76
CA LYS A 49 4.59 7.75 3.26
C LYS A 49 3.45 8.19 2.36
N THR A 50 2.95 7.29 1.50
CA THR A 50 1.80 7.60 0.62
C THR A 50 0.56 7.90 1.45
N LEU A 51 0.27 7.11 2.50
CA LEU A 51 -0.85 7.34 3.41
C LEU A 51 -0.68 8.62 4.24
N ASP A 52 0.52 8.88 4.75
CA ASP A 52 0.84 10.12 5.49
C ASP A 52 0.62 11.36 4.60
N LEU A 53 1.11 11.33 3.36
CA LEU A 53 0.92 12.39 2.37
C LEU A 53 -0.57 12.59 2.02
N ALA A 54 -1.34 11.50 1.99
CA ALA A 54 -2.79 11.54 1.75
C ALA A 54 -3.59 11.94 2.99
N GLY A 55 -2.95 12.16 4.14
CA GLY A 55 -3.63 12.47 5.41
C GLY A 55 -4.45 11.32 5.97
N ARG A 56 -4.08 10.07 5.66
CA ARG A 56 -4.77 8.84 6.08
C ARG A 56 -3.87 7.85 6.86
N PRO A 57 -3.14 8.31 7.91
CA PRO A 57 -2.32 7.43 8.73
C PRO A 57 -3.13 6.41 9.56
N ASP A 58 -4.46 6.55 9.59
CA ASP A 58 -5.40 5.65 10.26
C ASP A 58 -5.53 4.29 9.56
N ILE A 59 -5.18 4.19 8.28
CA ILE A 59 -5.29 2.96 7.51
C ILE A 59 -4.12 2.03 7.86
N PRO A 60 -4.40 0.78 8.30
CA PRO A 60 -3.34 -0.12 8.72
C PRO A 60 -2.51 -0.62 7.53
N VAL A 61 -1.18 -0.61 7.71
CA VAL A 61 -0.22 -1.21 6.78
C VAL A 61 0.47 -2.40 7.45
N HIS A 62 0.51 -3.54 6.77
CA HIS A 62 1.19 -4.75 7.26
C HIS A 62 2.24 -5.23 6.27
N ALA A 63 3.45 -5.48 6.76
CA ALA A 63 4.53 -6.05 5.96
C ALA A 63 4.31 -7.56 5.77
N GLY A 64 4.42 -8.02 4.52
CA GLY A 64 4.24 -9.39 4.09
C GLY A 64 5.57 -10.11 3.82
N ALA A 65 5.65 -10.85 2.71
CA ALA A 65 6.84 -11.63 2.37
C ALA A 65 7.98 -10.74 1.85
N ASP A 66 9.20 -11.00 2.30
CA ASP A 66 10.41 -10.27 1.89
C ASP A 66 11.14 -10.89 0.68
N ARG A 67 10.63 -12.03 0.19
CA ARG A 67 11.20 -12.76 -0.94
C ARG A 67 10.14 -13.65 -1.62
N PRO A 68 10.38 -14.09 -2.87
CA PRO A 68 9.58 -15.13 -3.51
C PRO A 68 9.60 -16.46 -2.75
N LEU A 69 8.67 -17.36 -3.07
CA LEU A 69 8.54 -18.66 -2.42
C LEU A 69 9.74 -19.59 -2.65
N LEU A 70 10.43 -19.44 -3.79
CA LEU A 70 11.57 -20.26 -4.23
C LEU A 70 12.86 -19.44 -4.20
#